data_AF-A0A9F2RDT4-F1
#
_entry.id   AF-A0A9F2RDT4-F1
#
_cell.length_a   1.000
_cell.length_b   1.000
_cell.length_c   1.000
_cell.angle_alpha   90.00
_cell.angle_beta   90.00
_cell.angle_gamma   90.00
#
_symmetry.space_group_name_H-M   'P 1'
#
loop_
_entity.id
_entity.type
_entity.pdbx_description
1 polymer ?
#
loop_
_entity_poly.entity_id
_entity_poly.type
_entity_poly.pdbx_seq_one_letter_code
_entity_poly.pdbx_strand_id
1 'polypeptide(L)'
;MAMGRDRAMAREKTEAAVVAAAAFSEEEESDEAPEEVTFEKAREIAAEGRRLAGERARREKAILKGKRRHREELFKEQKKRKLLPENLLEELASTQNSTNQTSDVLEQDQNVEDEVENHEDSEKHSEEEILATRCPKNYMAVRLKDQDLTSQRQQEAKDFIQRQLYGASCNRTTANQYFSVENKKNAVKKAAIQFVNKSWGKVKKQKANRFTKHWVSSKIIP
;
A
#
# COMPACT_ATOMS: atom_id res chain seq x y z
N MET A 1 -52.57 2.93 22.93
CA MET A 1 -52.61 4.14 22.08
C MET A 1 -51.18 4.63 21.88
N ALA A 2 -50.62 4.49 20.67
CA ALA A 2 -49.48 5.27 20.16
C ALA A 2 -49.22 4.88 18.69
N MET A 3 -50.23 5.05 17.84
CA MET A 3 -50.07 5.06 16.38
C MET A 3 -50.21 6.51 15.95
N GLY A 4 -49.14 7.17 15.51
CA GLY A 4 -49.30 8.57 15.10
C GLY A 4 -48.06 9.41 14.83
N ARG A 5 -46.93 8.85 14.41
CA ARG A 5 -45.77 9.69 13.98
C ARG A 5 -45.18 9.32 12.62
N ASP A 6 -45.41 8.10 12.12
CA ASP A 6 -44.77 7.66 10.87
C ASP A 6 -45.48 8.10 9.59
N ARG A 7 -46.71 8.65 9.70
CA ARG A 7 -47.51 9.07 8.53
C ARG A 7 -47.18 10.50 8.05
N ALA A 8 -46.56 11.33 8.90
CA ALA A 8 -46.20 12.70 8.55
C ALA A 8 -44.96 12.75 7.62
N MET A 9 -43.94 11.93 7.92
CA MET A 9 -42.68 11.87 7.15
C MET A 9 -42.83 11.31 5.72
N ALA A 10 -43.88 10.52 5.46
CA ALA A 10 -44.13 9.95 4.14
C ALA A 10 -44.76 10.95 3.16
N ARG A 11 -45.49 11.96 3.67
CA ARG A 11 -46.18 12.97 2.84
C ARG A 11 -45.23 14.10 2.40
N GLU A 12 -44.26 14.42 3.26
CA GLU A 12 -43.22 15.42 2.97
C GLU A 12 -42.23 14.93 1.89
N LYS A 13 -41.95 13.62 1.86
CA LYS A 13 -41.13 13.00 0.80
C LYS A 13 -41.83 12.96 -0.55
N THR A 14 -43.16 12.88 -0.59
CA THR A 14 -43.90 12.94 -1.85
C THR A 14 -44.00 14.35 -2.38
N GLU A 15 -44.19 15.36 -1.53
CA GLU A 15 -44.21 16.77 -1.97
C GLU A 15 -42.82 17.26 -2.41
N ALA A 16 -41.74 16.90 -1.72
CA ALA A 16 -40.39 17.22 -2.17
C ALA A 16 -40.04 16.55 -3.50
N ALA A 17 -40.58 15.35 -3.78
CA ALA A 17 -40.39 14.68 -5.07
C ALA A 17 -41.24 15.33 -6.19
N VAL A 18 -42.44 15.83 -5.90
CA VAL A 18 -43.25 16.54 -6.91
C VAL A 18 -42.67 17.94 -7.19
N VAL A 19 -42.11 18.62 -6.17
CA VAL A 19 -41.41 19.90 -6.34
C VAL A 19 -40.06 19.72 -7.06
N ALA A 20 -39.33 18.63 -6.81
CA ALA A 20 -38.13 18.29 -7.55
C ALA A 20 -38.42 17.86 -9.00
N ALA A 21 -39.59 17.26 -9.27
CA ALA A 21 -40.05 16.97 -10.62
C ALA A 21 -40.60 18.21 -11.36
N ALA A 22 -41.12 19.20 -10.63
CA ALA A 22 -41.56 20.48 -11.18
C ALA A 22 -40.42 21.49 -11.40
N ALA A 23 -39.21 21.23 -10.89
CA ALA A 23 -38.00 21.99 -11.22
C ALA A 23 -37.42 21.65 -12.60
N PHE A 24 -38.07 20.76 -13.36
CA PHE A 24 -37.83 20.53 -14.79
C PHE A 24 -38.70 21.45 -15.66
N SER A 25 -39.08 22.63 -15.14
CA SER A 25 -39.60 23.73 -15.94
C SER A 25 -38.49 24.23 -16.85
N GLU A 26 -38.62 23.87 -18.13
CA GLU A 26 -38.22 24.68 -19.29
C GLU A 26 -36.93 25.48 -19.08
N GLU A 27 -35.78 24.79 -19.19
CA GLU A 27 -34.62 25.43 -19.81
C GLU A 27 -35.05 25.73 -21.25
N GLU A 28 -35.57 26.94 -21.45
CA GLU A 28 -35.52 27.63 -22.74
C GLU A 28 -34.14 27.37 -23.33
N GLU A 29 -34.11 26.53 -24.36
CA GLU A 29 -32.99 26.38 -25.29
C GLU A 29 -32.87 27.73 -26.00
N SER A 30 -32.31 28.72 -25.29
CA SER A 30 -31.84 29.95 -25.88
C SER A 30 -30.76 29.50 -26.85
N ASP A 31 -31.14 29.43 -28.12
CA ASP A 31 -30.30 29.23 -29.30
C ASP A 31 -29.39 30.47 -29.47
N GLU A 32 -28.69 30.84 -28.39
CA GLU A 32 -27.71 31.91 -28.34
C GLU A 32 -26.57 31.45 -29.24
N ALA A 33 -26.59 31.99 -30.46
CA ALA A 33 -25.58 31.72 -31.45
C ALA A 33 -24.19 31.86 -30.80
N PRO A 34 -23.26 30.91 -31.05
CA PRO A 34 -21.95 30.96 -30.43
C PRO A 34 -21.32 32.32 -30.68
N GLU A 35 -20.84 32.95 -29.61
CA GLU A 35 -20.21 34.28 -29.65
C GLU A 35 -19.27 34.31 -30.87
N GLU A 36 -19.48 35.27 -31.78
CA GLU A 36 -18.69 35.40 -33.00
C GLU A 36 -17.26 35.82 -32.64
N VAL A 37 -16.46 34.86 -32.19
CA VAL A 37 -15.04 35.05 -31.89
C VAL A 37 -14.29 35.10 -33.21
N THR A 38 -13.71 36.26 -33.49
CA THR A 38 -12.77 36.37 -34.61
C THR A 38 -11.60 35.41 -34.40
N PHE A 39 -11.04 34.89 -35.50
CA PHE A 39 -9.91 33.96 -35.46
C PHE A 39 -8.72 34.47 -34.64
N GLU A 40 -8.53 35.80 -34.58
CA GLU A 40 -7.49 36.46 -33.79
C GLU A 40 -7.77 36.34 -32.28
N LYS A 41 -8.99 36.63 -31.84
CA LYS A 41 -9.41 36.49 -30.44
C LYS A 41 -9.34 35.02 -29.99
N ALA A 42 -9.74 34.08 -30.85
CA ALA A 42 -9.60 32.65 -30.57
C ALA A 42 -8.12 32.22 -30.43
N ARG A 43 -7.23 32.77 -31.24
CA ARG A 43 -5.78 32.51 -31.16
C ARG A 43 -5.17 33.07 -29.88
N GLU A 44 -5.59 34.27 -29.46
CA GLU A 44 -5.13 34.90 -28.22
C GLU A 44 -5.58 34.11 -26.99
N ILE A 45 -6.87 33.74 -26.92
CA ILE A 45 -7.42 32.90 -25.84
C ILE A 45 -6.68 31.56 -25.74
N ALA A 46 -6.39 30.92 -26.89
CA ALA A 46 -5.63 29.67 -26.90
C ALA A 46 -4.18 29.84 -26.41
N ALA A 47 -3.53 30.95 -26.75
CA ALA A 47 -2.18 31.27 -26.31
C ALA A 47 -2.14 31.56 -24.79
N GLU A 48 -3.11 32.31 -24.28
CA GLU A 48 -3.26 32.58 -22.85
C GLU A 48 -3.57 31.32 -22.05
N GLY A 49 -4.48 30.47 -22.56
CA GLY A 49 -4.78 29.17 -21.97
C GLY A 49 -3.54 28.29 -21.83
N ARG A 50 -2.68 28.26 -22.85
CA ARG A 50 -1.38 27.55 -22.80
C ARG A 50 -0.45 28.14 -21.74
N ARG A 51 -0.37 29.47 -21.63
CA ARG A 51 0.47 30.16 -20.63
C ARG A 51 -0.01 29.83 -19.21
N LEU A 52 -1.30 29.98 -18.95
CA LEU A 52 -1.90 29.71 -17.64
C LEU A 52 -1.74 28.25 -17.21
N ALA A 53 -1.92 27.31 -18.14
CA ALA A 53 -1.67 25.88 -17.89
C ALA A 53 -0.21 25.62 -17.48
N GLY A 54 0.75 26.23 -18.19
CA GLY A 54 2.17 26.15 -17.86
C GLY A 54 2.49 26.72 -16.48
N GLU A 55 1.91 27.87 -16.12
CA GLU A 55 2.09 28.47 -14.79
C GLU A 55 1.48 27.61 -13.67
N ARG A 56 0.28 27.08 -13.89
CA ARG A 56 -0.37 26.17 -12.93
C ARG A 56 0.48 24.95 -12.65
N ALA A 57 1.04 24.32 -13.69
CA ALA A 57 1.93 23.18 -13.56
C ALA A 57 3.22 23.53 -12.77
N ARG A 58 3.78 24.73 -12.99
CA ARG A 58 4.95 25.21 -12.23
C ARG A 58 4.62 25.42 -10.74
N ARG A 59 3.48 26.04 -10.43
CA ARG A 59 3.01 26.25 -9.05
C ARG A 59 2.76 24.92 -8.34
N GLU A 60 2.09 23.99 -9.00
CA GLU A 60 1.82 22.65 -8.45
C GLU A 60 3.13 21.89 -8.14
N LYS A 61 4.09 21.93 -9.06
CA LYS A 61 5.43 21.35 -8.84
C LYS A 61 6.15 22.00 -7.66
N ALA A 62 6.02 23.31 -7.48
CA ALA A 62 6.61 24.01 -6.34
C ALA A 62 5.97 23.58 -5.01
N ILE A 63 4.64 23.45 -4.95
CA ILE A 63 3.92 22.96 -3.77
C ILE A 63 4.37 21.54 -3.42
N LEU A 64 4.49 20.65 -4.40
CA LEU A 64 4.92 19.27 -4.17
C LEU A 64 6.36 19.20 -3.64
N LYS A 65 7.26 20.02 -4.18
CA LYS A 65 8.63 20.16 -3.66
C LYS A 65 8.63 20.71 -2.22
N GLY A 66 7.80 21.71 -1.91
CA GLY A 66 7.64 22.24 -0.55
C GLY A 66 7.19 21.17 0.43
N LYS A 67 6.16 20.39 0.09
CA LYS A 67 5.69 19.25 0.91
C LYS A 67 6.79 18.20 1.13
N ARG A 68 7.64 17.95 0.12
CA ARG A 68 8.79 17.04 0.27
C ARG A 68 9.80 17.58 1.28
N ARG A 69 10.23 18.83 1.13
CA ARG A 69 11.17 19.48 2.06
C ARG A 69 10.65 19.48 3.49
N HIS A 70 9.38 19.82 3.67
CA HIS A 70 8.75 19.82 4.99
C HIS A 70 8.77 18.43 5.66
N ARG A 71 8.50 17.35 4.90
CA ARG A 71 8.64 15.99 5.44
C ARG A 71 10.07 15.63 5.81
N GLU A 72 11.04 16.07 5.02
CA GLU A 72 12.47 15.85 5.32
C GLU A 72 12.88 16.61 6.59
N GLU A 73 12.40 17.84 6.79
CA GLU A 73 12.62 18.64 8.00
C GLU A 73 12.03 17.95 9.24
N LEU A 74 10.77 17.49 9.16
CA LEU A 74 10.13 16.73 10.24
C LEU A 74 10.92 15.46 10.58
N PHE A 75 11.44 14.75 9.56
CA PHE A 75 12.25 13.56 9.81
C PHE A 75 13.57 13.91 10.51
N LYS A 76 14.24 14.99 10.09
CA LYS A 76 15.46 15.47 10.76
C LYS A 76 15.17 15.89 12.20
N GLU A 77 14.09 16.62 12.45
CA GLU A 77 13.70 17.02 13.80
C GLU A 77 13.36 15.80 14.67
N GLN A 78 12.60 14.84 14.15
CA GLN A 78 12.32 13.58 14.85
C GLN A 78 13.59 12.79 15.15
N LYS A 79 14.55 12.76 14.22
CA LYS A 79 15.85 12.11 14.44
C LYS A 79 16.66 12.81 15.52
N LYS A 80 16.65 14.15 15.56
CA LYS A 80 17.26 14.94 16.63
C LYS A 80 16.58 14.70 17.98
N ARG A 81 15.25 14.69 18.03
CA ARG A 81 14.47 14.42 19.26
C ARG A 81 14.60 12.99 19.78
N LYS A 82 14.80 12.01 18.89
CA LYS A 82 15.07 10.60 19.26
C LYS A 82 16.53 10.37 19.65
N LEU A 83 17.41 11.34 19.39
CA LEU A 83 18.77 11.30 19.90
C LEU A 83 18.72 11.66 21.39
N LEU A 84 19.60 11.02 22.17
CA LEU A 84 19.80 11.42 23.56
C LEU A 84 20.25 12.89 23.61
N PRO A 85 19.93 13.63 24.68
CA PRO A 85 20.40 15.00 24.87
C PRO A 85 21.91 15.11 24.58
N GLU A 86 22.30 16.15 23.86
CA GLU A 86 23.67 16.34 23.37
C GLU A 86 24.70 16.27 24.49
N ASN A 87 24.37 16.81 25.67
CA ASN A 87 25.20 16.74 26.88
C ASN A 87 25.56 15.30 27.29
N LEU A 88 24.63 14.34 27.17
CA LEU A 88 24.91 12.94 27.51
C LEU A 88 25.76 12.26 26.43
N LEU A 89 25.57 12.63 25.16
CA LEU A 89 26.41 12.11 24.08
C LEU A 89 27.84 12.64 24.18
N GLU A 90 28.02 13.89 24.60
CA GLU A 90 29.32 14.51 24.83
C GLU A 90 30.05 13.88 26.02
N GLU A 91 29.33 13.55 27.10
CA GLU A 91 29.87 12.82 28.26
C GLU A 91 30.33 11.40 27.87
N LEU A 92 29.50 10.67 27.12
CA LEU A 92 29.85 9.34 26.60
C LEU A 92 31.03 9.38 25.61
N ALA A 93 31.11 10.41 24.77
CA ALA A 93 32.24 10.58 23.86
C ALA A 93 33.54 10.93 24.63
N SER A 94 33.45 11.78 25.65
CA SER A 94 34.61 12.18 26.46
C SER A 94 35.16 11.03 27.30
N THR A 95 34.29 10.17 27.83
CA THR A 95 34.69 8.94 28.55
C THR A 95 35.33 7.90 27.64
N GLN A 96 34.89 7.78 26.38
CA GLN A 96 35.52 6.88 25.42
C GLN A 96 36.92 7.38 24.98
N ASN A 97 37.13 8.69 24.93
CA ASN A 97 38.41 9.29 24.55
C ASN A 97 39.46 9.23 25.66
N SER A 98 39.07 9.21 26.94
CA SER A 98 40.01 9.00 28.06
C SER A 98 40.49 7.54 28.17
N THR A 99 39.67 6.57 27.73
CA THR A 99 40.01 5.13 27.81
C THR A 99 41.04 4.71 26.75
N ASN A 100 41.12 5.43 25.62
CA ASN A 100 42.08 5.13 24.54
C ASN A 100 43.48 5.74 24.75
N GLN A 101 43.74 6.40 25.89
CA GLN A 101 45.08 6.90 26.24
C GLN A 101 45.90 5.95 27.14
N THR A 102 45.34 4.82 27.58
CA THR A 102 46.02 3.94 28.57
C THR A 102 45.98 2.46 28.18
N SER A 103 46.02 2.14 26.88
CA SER A 103 46.13 0.75 26.39
C SER A 103 47.32 0.58 25.46
N ASP A 104 48.49 0.96 25.97
CA ASP A 104 49.74 0.37 25.53
C ASP A 104 50.58 0.18 26.80
N VAL A 105 51.28 -0.95 26.91
CA VAL A 105 52.13 -1.37 28.06
C VAL A 105 51.41 -2.21 29.15
N LEU A 106 51.41 -3.52 28.91
CA LEU A 106 51.85 -4.62 29.79
C LEU A 106 50.94 -5.85 29.82
N GLU A 107 51.53 -6.92 29.30
CA GLU A 107 51.17 -8.32 29.48
C GLU A 107 51.26 -8.78 30.94
N GLN A 108 50.80 -10.03 31.14
CA GLN A 108 51.06 -10.93 32.28
C GLN A 108 50.09 -10.68 33.45
N ASP A 109 49.37 -11.66 34.02
CA ASP A 109 49.72 -13.04 34.29
C ASP A 109 48.45 -13.88 34.56
N GLN A 110 48.63 -15.20 34.51
CA GLN A 110 47.66 -16.28 34.60
C GLN A 110 47.09 -16.50 36.03
N ASN A 111 46.18 -17.48 36.11
CA ASN A 111 45.78 -18.31 37.28
C ASN A 111 44.44 -17.90 37.94
N VAL A 112 43.26 -18.48 37.62
CA VAL A 112 42.71 -19.85 37.86
C VAL A 112 41.99 -19.99 39.21
N GLU A 113 40.72 -20.44 39.11
CA GLU A 113 39.84 -21.10 40.11
C GLU A 113 39.42 -20.26 41.34
N ASP A 114 38.20 -20.32 41.90
CA ASP A 114 37.13 -21.31 41.80
C ASP A 114 35.80 -20.75 42.37
N GLU A 115 34.70 -21.43 42.02
CA GLU A 115 33.38 -21.56 42.69
C GLU A 115 32.55 -20.33 43.14
N VAL A 116 31.28 -20.20 42.69
CA VAL A 116 30.09 -20.86 43.29
C VAL A 116 28.78 -20.50 42.55
N GLU A 117 28.08 -21.55 42.12
CA GLU A 117 26.64 -21.84 42.19
C GLU A 117 25.51 -20.83 41.86
N ASN A 118 24.68 -21.27 40.88
CA ASN A 118 23.21 -21.43 40.89
C ASN A 118 22.28 -20.32 41.44
N HIS A 119 21.40 -19.80 40.56
CA HIS A 119 19.94 -19.97 40.76
C HIS A 119 19.13 -19.68 39.48
N GLU A 120 18.42 -20.71 39.05
CA GLU A 120 17.07 -20.83 38.46
C GLU A 120 16.33 -19.63 37.84
N ASP A 121 15.73 -19.95 36.68
CA ASP A 121 14.42 -19.55 36.15
C ASP A 121 13.82 -18.20 36.54
N SER A 122 13.60 -17.34 35.53
CA SER A 122 12.43 -16.47 35.53
C SER A 122 11.92 -16.21 34.11
N GLU A 123 10.91 -17.00 33.77
CA GLU A 123 9.63 -16.57 33.20
C GLU A 123 9.64 -15.67 31.94
N LYS A 124 9.27 -16.32 30.83
CA LYS A 124 8.65 -15.70 29.65
C LYS A 124 7.24 -15.23 29.99
N HIS A 125 7.11 -14.24 30.86
CA HIS A 125 5.93 -13.40 30.98
C HIS A 125 6.44 -11.97 30.80
N SER A 126 6.12 -11.25 29.73
CA SER A 126 5.10 -10.21 29.87
C SER A 126 5.02 -9.28 28.64
N GLU A 127 5.41 -9.68 27.43
CA GLU A 127 5.32 -8.74 26.28
C GLU A 127 3.85 -8.32 25.99
N GLU A 128 2.89 -9.22 26.19
CA GLU A 128 1.45 -8.90 26.13
C GLU A 128 0.95 -8.17 27.38
N GLU A 129 1.53 -8.44 28.55
CA GLU A 129 1.12 -7.86 29.83
C GLU A 129 1.60 -6.40 30.01
N ILE A 130 2.78 -6.08 29.49
CA ILE A 130 3.34 -4.71 29.44
C ILE A 130 2.50 -3.80 28.52
N LEU A 131 1.88 -4.37 27.48
CA LEU A 131 0.96 -3.63 26.60
C LEU A 131 -0.43 -3.46 27.23
N ALA A 132 -0.87 -4.43 28.04
CA ALA A 132 -2.16 -4.37 28.73
C ALA A 132 -2.20 -3.32 29.86
N THR A 133 -1.07 -3.07 30.54
CA THR A 133 -1.00 -2.09 31.65
C THR A 133 -0.96 -0.64 31.19
N ARG A 134 -0.53 -0.36 29.95
CA ARG A 134 -0.36 1.00 29.42
C ARG A 134 -1.63 1.61 28.81
N CYS A 135 -2.67 0.79 28.60
CA CYS A 135 -3.96 1.24 28.07
C CYS A 135 -5.02 1.25 29.19
N PRO A 136 -5.74 2.36 29.42
CA PRO A 136 -6.85 2.37 30.37
C PRO A 136 -7.89 1.31 29.99
N LYS A 137 -8.45 0.59 30.98
CA LYS A 137 -9.41 -0.54 30.84
C LYS A 137 -10.61 -0.30 29.90
N ASN A 138 -10.85 0.94 29.49
CA ASN A 138 -11.97 1.36 28.66
C ASN A 138 -11.62 1.60 27.18
N TYR A 139 -10.34 1.52 26.79
CA TYR A 139 -9.92 1.74 25.40
C TYR A 139 -9.15 0.52 24.89
N MET A 140 -9.85 -0.29 24.08
CA MET A 140 -9.23 -1.34 23.28
C MET A 140 -8.90 -0.78 21.90
N ALA A 141 -7.62 -0.79 21.52
CA ALA A 141 -7.22 -0.48 20.16
C ALA A 141 -7.58 -1.66 19.26
N VAL A 142 -8.75 -1.61 18.63
CA VAL A 142 -9.18 -2.62 17.66
C VAL A 142 -8.57 -2.26 16.30
N ARG A 143 -7.72 -3.13 15.73
CA ARG A 143 -7.31 -2.93 14.34
C ARG A 143 -8.52 -3.23 13.47
N LEU A 144 -8.72 -2.44 12.42
CA LEU A 144 -9.80 -2.65 11.45
C LEU A 144 -9.78 -4.04 10.77
N LYS A 145 -8.69 -4.80 10.95
CA LYS A 145 -8.49 -6.18 10.46
C LYS A 145 -8.90 -7.25 11.47
N ASP A 146 -9.09 -6.89 12.74
CA ASP A 146 -9.43 -7.80 13.84
C ASP A 146 -10.96 -7.93 14.01
N GLN A 147 -11.75 -7.13 13.28
CA GLN A 147 -13.19 -7.31 13.19
C GLN A 147 -13.50 -8.14 11.94
N ASP A 148 -14.01 -9.36 12.15
CA ASP A 148 -14.51 -10.26 11.08
C ASP A 148 -15.81 -9.77 10.43
N LEU A 149 -16.21 -8.52 10.67
CA LEU A 149 -17.23 -7.85 9.88
C LEU A 149 -16.65 -7.48 8.51
N THR A 150 -16.25 -8.48 7.72
CA THR A 150 -16.21 -8.33 6.27
C THR A 150 -17.63 -7.99 5.85
N SER A 151 -17.92 -6.69 5.75
CA SER A 151 -19.15 -6.20 5.16
C SER A 151 -19.35 -7.00 3.87
N GLN A 152 -20.53 -7.59 3.67
CA GLN A 152 -20.86 -8.37 2.49
C GLN A 152 -20.40 -7.67 1.20
N ARG A 153 -20.56 -6.33 1.17
CA ARG A 153 -20.08 -5.45 0.11
C ARG A 153 -18.58 -5.51 -0.15
N GLN A 154 -17.75 -5.62 0.89
CA GLN A 154 -16.30 -5.79 0.75
C GLN A 154 -15.95 -7.16 0.17
N GLN A 155 -16.68 -8.21 0.56
CA GLN A 155 -16.46 -9.53 -0.01
C GLN A 155 -16.87 -9.55 -1.48
N GLU A 156 -18.02 -8.98 -1.82
CA GLU A 156 -18.47 -8.80 -3.21
C GLU A 156 -17.46 -7.99 -4.03
N ALA A 157 -16.89 -6.92 -3.46
CA ALA A 157 -15.86 -6.12 -4.14
C ALA A 157 -14.57 -6.93 -4.36
N LYS A 158 -14.13 -7.72 -3.38
CA LYS A 158 -12.97 -8.62 -3.52
C LYS A 158 -13.23 -9.67 -4.61
N ASP A 159 -14.41 -10.28 -4.59
CA ASP A 159 -14.81 -11.29 -5.56
C ASP A 159 -14.92 -10.69 -6.96
N PHE A 160 -15.45 -9.47 -7.10
CA PHE A 160 -15.49 -8.74 -8.36
C PHE A 160 -14.08 -8.49 -8.90
N ILE A 161 -13.17 -7.95 -8.09
CA ILE A 161 -11.77 -7.72 -8.47
C ILE A 161 -11.10 -9.05 -8.86
N GLN A 162 -11.35 -10.11 -8.10
CA GLN A 162 -10.79 -11.43 -8.36
C GLN A 162 -11.30 -11.99 -9.69
N ARG A 163 -12.59 -11.88 -10.00
CA ARG A 163 -13.16 -12.33 -11.28
C ARG A 163 -12.63 -11.52 -12.46
N GLN A 164 -12.53 -10.19 -12.32
CA GLN A 164 -12.12 -9.30 -13.41
C GLN A 164 -10.60 -9.32 -13.66
N LEU A 165 -9.79 -9.31 -12.60
CA LEU A 165 -8.34 -9.13 -12.71
C LEU A 165 -7.52 -10.41 -12.49
N TYR A 166 -8.05 -11.40 -11.76
CA TYR A 166 -7.29 -12.58 -11.32
C TYR A 166 -8.05 -13.89 -11.59
N GLY A 167 -9.08 -13.85 -12.45
CA GLY A 167 -9.96 -14.97 -12.75
C GLY A 167 -9.34 -15.95 -13.75
N ALA A 168 -10.05 -17.05 -14.04
CA ALA A 168 -9.55 -18.11 -14.93
C ALA A 168 -9.17 -17.63 -16.35
N SER A 169 -9.74 -16.51 -16.81
CA SER A 169 -9.43 -15.89 -18.10
C SER A 169 -8.20 -14.97 -18.08
N CYS A 170 -7.68 -14.60 -16.90
CA CYS A 170 -6.57 -13.67 -16.76
C CYS A 170 -5.28 -14.37 -16.31
N ASN A 171 -4.17 -14.03 -16.95
CA ASN A 171 -2.85 -14.58 -16.63
C ASN A 171 -2.11 -13.81 -15.50
N ARG A 172 -2.83 -12.99 -14.74
CA ARG A 172 -2.30 -12.16 -13.66
C ARG A 172 -2.47 -12.90 -12.32
N THR A 173 -1.43 -12.89 -11.48
CA THR A 173 -1.48 -13.50 -10.13
C THR A 173 -1.65 -12.44 -9.03
N THR A 174 -2.33 -12.79 -7.94
CA THR A 174 -2.50 -11.89 -6.77
C THR A 174 -1.16 -11.71 -6.04
N ALA A 175 -0.94 -10.54 -5.43
CA ALA A 175 0.31 -10.24 -4.71
C ALA A 175 0.64 -11.29 -3.64
N ASN A 176 -0.34 -11.73 -2.85
CA ASN A 176 -0.15 -12.77 -1.83
C ASN A 176 0.31 -14.10 -2.44
N GLN A 177 -0.21 -14.45 -3.61
CA GLN A 177 0.19 -15.65 -4.32
C GLN A 177 1.62 -15.52 -4.83
N TYR A 178 1.99 -14.37 -5.40
CA TYR A 178 3.34 -14.11 -5.87
C TYR A 178 4.38 -14.15 -4.74
N PHE A 179 4.09 -13.48 -3.62
CA PHE A 179 4.99 -13.42 -2.47
C PHE A 179 4.89 -14.62 -1.51
N SER A 180 4.04 -15.60 -1.84
CA SER A 180 3.91 -16.83 -1.05
C SER A 180 5.27 -17.52 -0.88
N VAL A 181 5.47 -18.12 0.29
CA VAL A 181 6.69 -18.86 0.61
C VAL A 181 6.91 -20.00 -0.37
N GLU A 182 5.84 -20.61 -0.88
CA GLU A 182 5.88 -21.65 -1.91
C GLU A 182 6.55 -21.15 -3.19
N ASN A 183 6.17 -19.98 -3.72
CA ASN A 183 6.82 -19.39 -4.90
C ASN A 183 8.28 -18.99 -4.66
N LYS A 184 8.66 -18.67 -3.41
CA LYS A 184 10.05 -18.37 -3.04
C LYS A 184 10.91 -19.63 -2.92
N LYS A 185 10.35 -20.72 -2.39
CA LYS A 185 11.05 -22.00 -2.18
C LYS A 185 11.09 -22.89 -3.42
N ASN A 186 10.21 -22.64 -4.40
CA ASN A 186 10.22 -23.35 -5.67
C ASN A 186 11.55 -23.15 -6.42
N ALA A 187 12.12 -24.24 -6.94
CA ALA A 187 13.37 -24.22 -7.72
C ALA A 187 13.30 -23.29 -8.95
N VAL A 188 12.11 -23.16 -9.54
CA VAL A 188 11.84 -22.21 -10.63
C VAL A 188 10.91 -21.12 -10.13
N LYS A 189 11.45 -19.91 -9.96
CA LYS A 189 10.69 -18.72 -9.57
C LYS A 189 9.68 -18.36 -10.67
N LYS A 190 8.42 -18.15 -10.30
CA LYS A 190 7.35 -17.80 -11.24
C LYS A 190 7.21 -16.26 -11.33
N ALA A 191 6.99 -15.75 -12.54
CA ALA A 191 6.73 -14.33 -12.77
C ALA A 191 5.34 -13.91 -12.25
N ALA A 192 5.20 -12.65 -11.83
CA ALA A 192 3.93 -12.10 -11.33
C ALA A 192 2.84 -11.97 -12.42
N ILE A 193 3.26 -11.74 -13.67
CA ILE A 193 2.39 -11.61 -14.84
C ILE A 193 2.90 -12.58 -15.91
N GLN A 194 2.02 -13.42 -16.45
CA GLN A 194 2.33 -14.25 -17.62
C GLN A 194 1.66 -13.62 -18.85
N PHE A 195 2.45 -13.17 -19.82
CA PHE A 195 1.88 -12.54 -21.03
C PHE A 195 1.23 -13.55 -21.98
N VAL A 196 1.69 -14.80 -21.94
CA VAL A 196 1.20 -15.88 -22.81
C VAL A 196 0.89 -17.10 -21.94
N ASN A 197 -0.25 -17.73 -22.21
CA ASN A 197 -0.62 -18.97 -21.53
C ASN A 197 0.41 -20.06 -21.89
N LYS A 198 1.19 -20.52 -20.91
CA LYS A 198 2.23 -21.56 -21.10
C LYS A 198 1.65 -22.93 -21.50
N SER A 199 0.34 -23.14 -21.36
CA SER A 199 -0.35 -24.32 -21.88
C SER A 199 -0.67 -24.22 -23.37
N TRP A 200 -0.61 -23.02 -23.94
CA TRP A 200 -0.80 -22.79 -25.36
C TRP A 200 0.24 -23.58 -26.16
N GLY A 201 -0.22 -24.44 -27.05
CA GLY A 201 0.64 -25.25 -27.90
C GLY A 201 1.20 -26.52 -27.25
N LYS A 202 0.87 -26.86 -25.99
CA LYS A 202 1.30 -28.14 -25.39
C LYS A 202 0.83 -29.34 -26.20
N VAL A 203 -0.42 -29.33 -26.67
CA VAL A 203 -0.98 -30.40 -27.53
C VAL A 203 -0.24 -30.46 -28.86
N LYS A 204 0.03 -29.32 -29.50
CA LYS A 204 0.79 -29.26 -30.76
C LYS A 204 2.22 -29.77 -30.58
N LYS A 205 2.90 -29.38 -29.49
CA LYS A 205 4.25 -29.85 -29.14
C LYS A 205 4.30 -31.34 -28.87
N GLN A 206 3.30 -31.89 -28.18
CA GLN A 206 3.17 -33.33 -27.96
C GLN A 206 2.94 -34.08 -29.27
N LYS A 207 2.05 -33.58 -30.14
CA LYS A 207 1.82 -34.14 -31.49
C LYS A 207 3.10 -34.12 -32.32
N ALA A 208 3.83 -33.00 -32.33
CA ALA A 208 5.11 -32.88 -33.04
C ALA A 208 6.14 -33.89 -32.50
N ASN A 209 6.30 -33.99 -31.17
CA ASN A 209 7.20 -34.97 -30.56
C ASN A 209 6.82 -36.42 -30.91
N ARG A 210 5.52 -36.75 -30.91
CA ARG A 210 5.05 -38.07 -31.35
C ARG A 210 5.37 -38.32 -32.82
N PHE A 211 5.13 -37.33 -33.67
CA PHE A 211 5.46 -37.42 -35.09
C PHE A 211 6.96 -37.61 -35.32
N THR A 212 7.83 -36.82 -34.68
CA THR A 212 9.28 -36.97 -34.77
C THR A 212 9.71 -38.36 -34.30
N LYS A 213 9.17 -38.88 -33.19
CA LYS A 213 9.46 -40.23 -32.71
C LYS A 213 9.07 -41.29 -33.75
N HIS A 214 7.86 -41.20 -34.31
CA HIS A 214 7.41 -42.11 -35.36
C HIS A 214 8.29 -42.03 -36.61
N TRP A 215 8.59 -40.81 -37.07
CA TRP A 215 9.42 -40.58 -38.25
C TRP A 215 10.83 -41.14 -38.09
N VAL A 216 11.45 -40.90 -36.92
CA VAL A 216 12.76 -41.46 -36.57
C VAL A 216 12.71 -43.00 -36.52
N SER A 217 11.70 -43.59 -35.87
CA SER A 217 11.55 -45.06 -35.85
C SER A 217 11.37 -45.67 -37.25
N SER A 218 10.64 -44.99 -38.15
CA SER A 218 10.45 -45.44 -39.53
C SER A 218 11.66 -45.22 -40.44
N LYS A 219 12.65 -44.41 -40.02
CA LYS A 219 13.87 -44.12 -40.80
C LYS A 219 15.10 -44.85 -40.31
N ILE A 220 15.14 -45.22 -39.03
CA ILE A 220 16.31 -45.84 -38.38
C ILE A 220 16.21 -47.38 -38.34
N ILE A 221 15.03 -47.96 -38.60
CA ILE A 221 14.87 -49.41 -38.76
C ILE A 221 14.86 -49.73 -40.26
N PRO A 222 15.85 -50.47 -40.81
CA PRO A 222 15.82 -51.00 -42.18
C PRO A 222 14.62 -51.91 -42.43
#